data_AF-I4FPG0-F1
#
_entry.id   AF-I4FPG0-F1
#
_cell.length_a   1.000
_cell.length_b   1.000
_cell.length_c   1.000
_cell.angle_alpha   90.00
_cell.angle_beta   90.00
_cell.angle_gamma   90.00
#
_symmetry.space_group_name_H-M   'P 1'
#
loop_
_entity.id
_entity.type
_entity.pdbx_description
1 polymer ?
#
loop_
_entity_poly.entity_id
_entity_poly.type
_entity_poly.pdbx_seq_one_letter_code
_entity_poly.pdbx_strand_id
1 'polypeptide(L)' 'MPLKQKYITDEQGNQIGILLDIEEYRKLLEDSEELNAIRAYDLAISEEEEIPFEEAIAEIENSRQ' A
#
# COMPACT_ATOMS: atom_id res chain seq x y z
N MET A 1 -29.13 10.32 6.51
CA MET A 1 -28.43 10.47 7.80
C MET A 1 -27.08 9.80 7.66
N PRO A 2 -25.95 10.45 8.03
CA PRO A 2 -24.64 9.81 7.95
C PRO A 2 -24.61 8.60 8.89
N LEU A 3 -24.11 7.47 8.42
CA LEU A 3 -23.93 6.27 9.25
C LEU A 3 -22.77 6.55 10.21
N LYS A 4 -23.03 6.53 11.52
CA LYS A 4 -21.93 6.48 12.49
C LYS A 4 -21.40 5.05 12.53
N GLN A 5 -20.08 4.87 12.47
CA GLN A 5 -19.42 3.56 12.56
C GLN A 5 -19.98 2.73 13.73
N LYS A 6 -20.26 1.44 13.47
CA LYS A 6 -20.79 0.53 14.48
C LYS A 6 -19.94 -0.72 14.56
N TYR A 7 -19.56 -1.11 15.77
CA TYR A 7 -18.84 -2.35 16.00
C TYR A 7 -19.81 -3.52 16.18
N ILE A 8 -19.46 -4.66 15.58
CA ILE A 8 -20.09 -5.94 15.80
C ILE A 8 -19.26 -6.67 16.84
N THR A 9 -19.89 -7.10 17.93
CA THR A 9 -19.22 -7.82 19.02
C THR A 9 -19.68 -9.26 19.11
N ASP A 10 -18.79 -10.16 19.54
CA ASP A 10 -19.15 -11.53 19.91
C ASP A 10 -19.86 -11.58 21.28
N GLU A 11 -20.22 -12.78 21.72
CA GLU A 11 -20.90 -13.01 23.00
C GLU A 11 -20.05 -12.65 24.23
N GLN A 12 -18.73 -12.56 24.06
CA GLN A 12 -17.78 -12.19 25.12
C GLN A 12 -17.51 -10.67 25.13
N GLY A 13 -18.07 -9.93 24.17
CA GLY A 13 -17.89 -8.49 24.01
C GLY A 13 -16.67 -8.09 23.17
N ASN A 14 -15.98 -9.05 22.54
CA ASN A 14 -14.86 -8.73 21.66
C ASN A 14 -15.37 -8.16 20.34
N GLN A 15 -14.73 -7.10 19.85
CA GLN A 15 -15.07 -6.51 18.55
C GLN A 15 -14.54 -7.42 17.42
N ILE A 16 -15.45 -7.98 16.64
CA ILE A 16 -15.14 -8.92 15.55
C ILE A 16 -15.41 -8.34 14.17
N GLY A 17 -16.05 -7.17 14.09
CA GLY A 17 -16.33 -6.49 12.83
C GLY A 17 -16.75 -5.05 13.03
N ILE A 18 -16.83 -4.32 11.92
CA ILE A 18 -17.28 -2.93 11.88
C ILE A 18 -18.19 -2.72 10.66
N LEU A 19 -19.28 -2.00 10.87
CA LEU A 19 -20.14 -1.51 9.81
C LEU A 19 -19.73 -0.07 9.49
N LEU A 20 -19.28 0.13 8.26
CA LEU A 20 -18.91 1.42 7.68
C LEU A 20 -19.89 1.76 6.57
N ASP A 21 -20.03 3.06 6.27
CA ASP A 21 -20.61 3.43 4.98
C ASP A 21 -19.64 3.11 3.85
N ILE A 22 -20.19 3.02 2.64
CA ILE A 22 -19.43 2.57 1.47
C ILE A 22 -18.33 3.56 1.06
N GLU A 23 -18.50 4.85 1.35
CA GLU A 23 -17.53 5.87 0.97
C GLU A 23 -16.32 5.81 1.92
N GLU A 24 -16.55 5.65 3.22
CA GLU A 24 -15.49 5.44 4.20
C GLU A 24 -14.70 4.15 3.90
N TYR A 25 -15.39 3.05 3.56
CA TYR A 25 -14.73 1.81 3.16
C TYR A 25 -13.85 2.00 1.91
N ARG A 26 -14.35 2.70 0.88
CA ARG A 26 -13.59 2.98 -0.34
C ARG A 26 -12.36 3.82 -0.07
N LYS A 27 -12.50 4.86 0.77
CA LYS A 27 -11.38 5.70 1.17
C LYS A 27 -10.29 4.90 1.89
N LEU A 28 -10.67 4.03 2.83
CA LEU A 28 -9.70 3.14 3.51
C LEU A 28 -8.97 2.21 2.53
N LEU A 29 -9.65 1.75 1.47
CA LEU A 29 -9.01 0.94 0.44
C LEU A 29 -8.00 1.75 -0.37
N GLU A 30 -8.37 2.95 -0.80
CA GLU A 30 -7.49 3.86 -1.55
C GLU A 30 -6.25 4.26 -0.74
N ASP A 31 -6.44 4.67 0.52
CA ASP A 31 -5.34 5.02 1.44
C ASP A 31 -4.39 3.82 1.65
N SER A 32 -4.93 2.60 1.71
CA SER A 32 -4.14 1.37 1.83
C SER A 32 -3.33 1.06 0.57
N GLU A 33 -3.87 1.29 -0.62
CA GLU A 33 -3.15 1.13 -1.88
C GLU A 33 -1.98 2.11 -1.98
N GLU A 34 -2.18 3.37 -1.60
CA GLU A 34 -1.11 4.38 -1.54
C GLU A 34 0.01 3.96 -0.57
N LEU A 35 -0.34 3.52 0.65
CA LEU A 35 0.64 3.03 1.63
C LEU A 35 1.41 1.81 1.12
N ASN A 36 0.75 0.90 0.41
CA ASN A 36 1.42 -0.25 -0.19
C ASN A 36 2.39 0.17 -1.30
N ALA A 37 2.06 1.19 -2.10
CA ALA A 37 2.96 1.72 -3.12
C ALA A 37 4.22 2.35 -2.49
N ILE A 38 4.06 3.12 -1.41
CA ILE A 38 5.18 3.69 -0.65
C ILE A 38 6.08 2.56 -0.11
N ARG A 39 5.49 1.54 0.52
CA ARG A 39 6.27 0.39 1.03
C ARG A 39 7.00 -0.37 -0.08
N ALA A 40 6.37 -0.52 -1.24
CA ALA A 40 7.00 -1.19 -2.38
C ALA A 40 8.19 -0.37 -2.92
N TYR A 41 8.05 0.95 -2.98
CA TYR A 41 9.15 1.84 -3.32
C TYR A 41 10.31 1.72 -2.33
N ASP A 42 10.03 1.84 -1.02
CA ASP A 42 11.05 1.72 0.04
C ASP A 42 11.82 0.38 -0.03
N LEU A 43 11.12 -0.72 -0.32
CA LEU A 43 11.74 -2.03 -0.51
C LEU A 43 12.63 -2.04 -1.75
N ALA A 44 12.14 -1.55 -2.89
CA ALA A 44 12.90 -1.51 -4.14
C ALA A 44 14.20 -0.70 -4.00
N ILE A 45 14.14 0.48 -3.39
CA ILE A 45 15.33 1.32 -3.19
C ILE A 45 16.29 0.76 -2.13
N SER A 46 15.79 -0.07 -1.19
CA SER A 46 16.65 -0.67 -0.17
C SER A 46 17.47 -1.85 -0.68
N GLU A 47 17.06 -2.46 -1.79
CA GLU A 47 17.72 -3.64 -2.37
C GLU A 47 18.62 -3.30 -3.57
N GLU A 48 18.50 -2.11 -4.15
CA GLU A 48 19.29 -1.69 -5.33
C GLU A 48 20.44 -0.74 -4.97
N GLU A 49 21.58 -0.92 -5.65
CA GLU A 49 22.72 -0.02 -5.55
C GLU A 49 22.49 1.19 -6.47
N GLU A 50 22.54 2.41 -5.92
CA GLU A 50 22.40 3.64 -6.72
C GLU A 50 23.62 3.81 -7.63
N ILE A 51 23.41 3.60 -8.93
CA ILE A 51 24.41 3.88 -9.97
C ILE A 51 24.04 5.12 -10.79
N PRO A 52 25.02 5.89 -11.31
CA PRO A 52 24.75 6.98 -12.24
C PRO A 52 23.97 6.55 -13.47
N PHE A 53 23.13 7.44 -13.99
CA PHE A 53 22.27 7.15 -15.14
C PHE A 53 23.06 6.68 -16.36
N GLU A 54 24.21 7.31 -16.64
CA GLU A 54 25.08 6.96 -17.76
C GLU A 54 25.66 5.54 -17.62
N GLU A 55 25.95 5.12 -16.40
CA GLU A 55 26.46 3.78 -16.09
C GLU A 55 25.36 2.72 -16.28
N ALA A 56 24.15 2.99 -15.78
CA ALA A 56 23.00 2.11 -15.98
C ALA A 56 22.68 1.87 -17.47
N ILE A 57 22.69 2.93 -18.29
CA ILE A 57 22.44 2.81 -19.73
C ILE A 57 23.53 1.97 -20.41
N ALA A 58 24.80 2.19 -20.05
CA ALA A 58 25.90 1.43 -20.62
C ALA A 58 25.80 -0.07 -20.27
N GLU A 59 25.42 -0.44 -19.05
CA GLU A 59 25.21 -1.84 -18.66
C GLU A 59 24.07 -2.51 -19.43
N ILE A 60 22.95 -1.80 -19.60
CA ILE A 60 21.79 -2.30 -20.34
C ILE A 60 22.12 -2.50 -21.82
N GLU A 61 22.85 -1.57 -22.43
CA GLU A 61 23.25 -1.70 -23.84
C GLU A 61 24.22 -2.87 -24.06
N ASN A 62 25.20 -3.04 -23.16
CA ASN A 62 26.17 -4.14 -23.22
C ASN A 62 25.53 -5.53 -23.02
N SER A 63 24.46 -5.64 -22.22
CA SER A 63 23.79 -6.91 -21.97
C SER A 63 22.81 -7.35 -23.08
N ARG A 64 22.55 -6.48 -24.06
CA ARG A 64 21.71 -6.75 -25.24
C ARG A 64 22.50 -7.18 -26.49
N GLN A 65 23.84 -7.25 -26.38
CA GLN A 65 24.77 -7.55 -27.47
C GLN A 65 25.29 -8.98 -27.39
#